data_AF-A0A506TYP8-F1
#
_entry.id   AF-A0A506TYP8-F1
#
_cell.length_a   1.000
_cell.length_b   1.000
_cell.length_c   1.000
_cell.angle_alpha   90.00
_cell.angle_beta   90.00
_cell.angle_gamma   90.00
#
_symmetry.space_group_name_H-M   'P 1'
#
loop_
_entity.id
_entity.type
_entity.pdbx_description
1 polymer ?
#
loop_
_entity_poly.entity_id
_entity_poly.type
_entity_poly.pdbx_seq_one_letter_code
_entity_poly.pdbx_strand_id
1 'polypeptide(L)'
;MKDLFEFPEEPSGDPKPRRPRTNDGVAVSHIVEQSSERGKKPIQYVRLTHEDHEDLQELVRCLTHLQKAECIDVILKRSSGNYGSALGRPSTLGDMLTGVRGKLHRNHPVVPGRQGQDVTVKQLESINRLAMAVNGCLPEDDHNVLKVVPVPKR
;
A
#
# COMPACT_ATOMS: atom_id res chain seq x y z
N MET A 1 -7.44 60.95 -26.66
CA MET A 1 -7.64 60.51 -25.26
C MET A 1 -8.42 59.21 -25.36
N LYS A 2 -7.71 58.08 -25.49
CA LYS A 2 -7.41 57.09 -24.43
C LYS A 2 -8.67 56.47 -23.82
N ASP A 3 -8.83 55.21 -24.21
CA ASP A 3 -9.64 54.11 -23.72
C ASP A 3 -9.75 54.05 -22.20
N LEU A 4 -10.95 53.79 -21.70
CA LEU A 4 -11.17 53.29 -20.35
C LEU A 4 -12.60 52.77 -20.28
N PHE A 5 -12.83 51.53 -20.71
CA PHE A 5 -13.86 50.57 -20.22
C PHE A 5 -13.85 49.37 -21.18
N GLU A 6 -12.69 48.68 -21.27
CA GLU A 6 -12.66 47.29 -21.73
C GLU A 6 -13.23 46.43 -20.59
N PHE A 7 -14.40 45.83 -20.85
CA PHE A 7 -14.94 44.77 -20.02
C PHE A 7 -14.11 43.50 -20.27
N PRO A 8 -13.65 42.79 -19.23
CA PRO A 8 -12.99 41.51 -19.45
C PRO A 8 -13.99 40.51 -20.03
N GLU A 9 -13.70 39.98 -21.22
CA GLU A 9 -14.34 38.79 -21.75
C GLU A 9 -14.13 37.64 -20.75
N GLU A 10 -15.22 37.18 -20.11
CA GLU A 10 -15.16 35.92 -19.38
C GLU A 10 -14.88 34.81 -20.39
N PRO A 11 -13.78 34.04 -20.23
CA PRO A 11 -13.51 32.94 -21.14
C PRO A 11 -14.65 31.94 -21.01
N SER A 12 -15.33 31.69 -22.12
CA SER A 12 -16.25 30.57 -22.31
C SER A 12 -15.49 29.26 -22.06
N GLY A 13 -15.41 28.88 -20.78
CA GLY A 13 -14.91 27.60 -20.37
C GLY A 13 -16.00 26.59 -20.66
N ASP A 14 -15.92 25.94 -21.82
CA ASP A 14 -16.61 24.68 -22.06
C ASP A 14 -16.49 23.82 -20.80
N PRO A 15 -17.58 23.25 -20.26
CA PRO A 15 -17.48 22.36 -19.13
C PRO A 15 -16.61 21.19 -19.59
N LYS A 16 -15.35 21.17 -19.14
CA LYS A 16 -14.42 20.05 -19.35
C LYS A 16 -15.21 18.77 -19.15
N PRO A 17 -15.19 17.82 -20.11
CA PRO A 17 -15.89 16.55 -19.92
C PRO A 17 -15.42 16.00 -18.59
N ARG A 18 -16.36 15.91 -17.64
CA ARG A 18 -16.12 15.24 -16.36
C ARG A 18 -15.63 13.87 -16.75
N ARG A 19 -14.32 13.62 -16.55
CA ARG A 19 -13.74 12.31 -16.81
C ARG A 19 -14.68 11.30 -16.15
N PRO A 20 -15.12 10.25 -16.86
CA PRO A 20 -15.90 9.21 -16.21
C PRO A 20 -15.12 8.80 -14.97
N ARG A 21 -15.80 8.78 -13.81
CA ARG A 21 -15.29 8.07 -12.64
C ARG A 21 -15.25 6.60 -13.03
N THR A 22 -14.19 6.20 -13.71
CA THR A 22 -13.87 4.80 -13.90
C THR A 22 -13.47 4.28 -12.53
N ASN A 23 -14.47 3.83 -11.79
CA ASN A 23 -14.30 2.79 -10.80
C ASN A 23 -13.83 1.53 -11.56
N ASP A 24 -12.61 1.54 -12.09
CA ASP A 24 -11.91 0.35 -12.54
C ASP A 24 -11.39 -0.35 -11.28
N GLY A 25 -12.37 -0.82 -10.48
CA GLY A 25 -12.15 -1.64 -9.31
C GLY A 25 -11.52 -2.94 -9.79
N VAL A 26 -10.36 -3.26 -9.24
CA VAL A 26 -9.79 -4.60 -9.39
C VAL A 26 -10.75 -5.54 -8.68
N ALA A 27 -11.47 -6.34 -9.45
CA ALA A 27 -12.54 -7.21 -8.93
C ALA A 27 -11.98 -8.34 -8.06
N VAL A 28 -10.77 -8.82 -8.36
CA VAL A 28 -10.08 -9.87 -7.60
C VAL A 28 -8.61 -9.52 -7.48
N SER A 29 -8.06 -9.69 -6.26
CA SER A 29 -6.64 -9.54 -6.00
C SER A 29 -5.85 -10.53 -6.85
N HIS A 30 -4.91 -10.03 -7.65
CA HIS A 30 -4.15 -10.87 -8.57
C HIS A 30 -2.67 -10.50 -8.59
N ILE A 31 -1.86 -11.45 -9.04
CA ILE A 31 -0.42 -11.27 -9.17
C ILE A 31 -0.12 -10.60 -10.52
N VAL A 32 0.61 -9.50 -10.48
CA VAL A 32 1.19 -8.81 -11.63
C VAL A 32 2.69 -9.07 -11.62
N GLU A 33 3.21 -9.62 -12.71
CA GLU A 33 4.65 -9.80 -12.87
C GLU A 33 5.25 -8.57 -13.55
N GLN A 34 6.33 -8.04 -12.96
CA GLN A 34 7.14 -7.02 -13.61
C GLN A 34 8.54 -7.55 -13.87
N SER A 35 9.02 -7.27 -15.08
CA SER A 35 10.37 -7.57 -15.53
C SER A 35 11.39 -6.93 -14.60
N SER A 36 12.32 -7.73 -14.09
CA SER A 36 13.47 -7.19 -13.36
C SER A 36 14.47 -6.61 -14.36
N GLU A 37 14.85 -5.34 -14.21
CA GLU A 37 15.83 -4.64 -15.07
C GLU A 37 17.24 -5.30 -15.11
N ARG A 38 17.48 -6.39 -14.37
CA ARG A 38 18.81 -7.02 -14.25
C ARG A 38 18.83 -8.53 -14.44
N GLY A 39 18.10 -9.07 -15.43
CA GLY A 39 18.18 -10.50 -15.79
C GLY A 39 17.83 -11.47 -14.64
N LYS A 40 17.23 -10.97 -13.56
CA LYS A 40 16.77 -11.74 -12.41
C LYS A 40 15.34 -12.19 -12.64
N LYS A 41 14.91 -13.21 -11.90
CA LYS A 41 13.53 -13.72 -11.91
C LYS A 41 12.52 -12.55 -11.80
N PRO A 42 11.41 -12.61 -12.55
CA PRO A 42 10.39 -11.56 -12.52
C PRO A 42 9.90 -11.34 -11.08
N ILE A 43 9.71 -10.07 -10.72
CA ILE A 43 9.21 -9.71 -9.38
C ILE A 43 7.69 -9.79 -9.43
N GLN A 44 7.13 -10.54 -8.48
CA GLN A 44 5.70 -10.67 -8.32
C GLN A 44 5.16 -9.57 -7.41
N TYR A 45 4.27 -8.77 -7.97
CA TYR A 45 3.49 -7.77 -7.28
C TYR A 45 2.06 -8.27 -7.12
N VAL A 46 1.39 -7.87 -6.04
CA VAL A 46 -0.01 -8.11 -5.79
C VAL A 46 -0.73 -6.80 -6.02
N ARG A 47 -1.63 -6.83 -6.99
CA ARG A 47 -2.60 -5.77 -7.20
C ARG A 47 -3.84 -6.13 -6.41
N LEU A 48 -4.09 -5.37 -5.35
CA LEU A 48 -5.18 -5.65 -4.42
C LEU A 48 -6.54 -5.22 -5.02
N THR A 49 -7.64 -5.76 -4.50
CA THR A 49 -8.97 -5.16 -4.67
C THR A 49 -9.07 -3.88 -3.84
N HIS A 50 -10.22 -3.19 -3.89
CA HIS A 50 -10.47 -2.07 -2.97
C HIS A 50 -10.62 -2.56 -1.53
N GLU A 51 -11.39 -3.63 -1.32
CA GLU A 51 -11.61 -4.26 -0.02
C GLU A 51 -10.30 -4.76 0.60
N ASP A 52 -9.51 -5.53 -0.15
CA ASP A 52 -8.21 -6.03 0.35
C ASP A 52 -7.21 -4.89 0.62
N HIS A 53 -7.33 -3.77 -0.11
CA HIS A 53 -6.53 -2.59 0.16
C HIS A 53 -6.94 -1.91 1.47
N GLU A 54 -8.24 -1.78 1.73
CA GLU A 54 -8.76 -1.24 2.99
C GLU A 54 -8.38 -2.14 4.17
N ASP A 55 -8.52 -3.46 4.04
CA ASP A 55 -8.10 -4.44 5.04
C ASP A 55 -6.59 -4.33 5.33
N LEU A 56 -5.76 -4.23 4.28
CA LEU A 56 -4.32 -4.05 4.45
C LEU A 56 -3.99 -2.70 5.10
N GLN A 57 -4.71 -1.64 4.75
CA GLN A 57 -4.50 -0.32 5.32
C GLN A 57 -4.88 -0.28 6.81
N GLU A 58 -6.00 -0.92 7.17
CA GLU A 58 -6.40 -1.08 8.57
C GLU A 58 -5.38 -1.93 9.34
N LEU A 59 -4.95 -3.06 8.78
CA LEU A 59 -3.93 -3.92 9.39
C LEU A 59 -2.63 -3.14 9.66
N VAL A 60 -2.14 -2.41 8.66
CA VAL A 60 -0.93 -1.58 8.78
C VAL A 60 -1.13 -0.48 9.82
N ARG A 61 -2.32 0.14 9.89
CA ARG A 61 -2.66 1.16 10.89
C ARG A 61 -2.61 0.57 12.29
N CYS A 62 -3.27 -0.57 12.52
CA CYS A 62 -3.28 -1.28 13.79
C CYS A 62 -1.86 -1.67 14.22
N LEU A 63 -1.07 -2.28 13.33
CA LEU A 63 0.34 -2.61 13.59
C LEU A 63 1.19 -1.38 13.93
N THR A 64 0.93 -0.24 13.28
CA THR A 64 1.61 1.03 13.57
C THR A 64 1.23 1.58 14.95
N HIS A 65 -0.04 1.47 15.35
CA HIS A 65 -0.47 1.90 16.69
C HIS A 65 0.14 1.01 17.78
N LEU A 66 0.16 -0.29 17.52
CA LEU A 66 0.70 -1.31 18.43
C LEU A 66 2.23 -1.29 18.51
N GLN A 67 2.94 -0.64 17.58
CA GLN A 67 4.39 -0.43 17.65
C GLN A 67 4.86 0.25 18.94
N LYS A 68 3.96 0.97 19.65
CA LYS A 68 4.26 1.59 20.94
C LYS A 68 4.34 0.58 22.11
N ALA A 69 3.87 -0.65 21.92
CA ALA A 69 3.96 -1.69 22.93
C ALA A 69 5.35 -2.36 22.90
N GLU A 70 5.96 -2.55 24.07
CA GLU A 70 7.31 -3.11 24.20
C GLU A 70 7.46 -4.52 23.60
N CYS A 71 6.41 -5.34 23.70
CA CYS A 71 6.40 -6.70 23.15
C CYS A 71 6.49 -6.73 21.61
N ILE A 72 6.06 -5.65 20.94
CA ILE A 72 5.99 -5.58 19.48
C ILE A 72 7.25 -4.96 18.89
N ASP A 73 7.94 -4.08 19.63
CA ASP A 73 9.21 -3.48 19.19
C ASP A 73 10.27 -4.56 18.90
N VAL A 74 10.32 -5.62 19.72
CA VAL A 74 11.23 -6.78 19.51
C VAL A 74 10.89 -7.51 18.20
N ILE A 75 9.60 -7.66 17.88
CA ILE A 75 9.15 -8.32 16.64
C ILE A 75 9.51 -7.44 15.43
N LEU A 76 9.27 -6.13 15.52
CA LEU A 76 9.54 -5.19 14.42
C LEU A 76 11.04 -5.11 14.08
N LYS A 77 11.93 -5.31 15.04
CA LYS A 77 13.39 -5.38 14.83
C LYS A 77 13.86 -6.66 14.14
N ARG A 78 13.01 -7.70 14.01
CA ARG A 78 13.38 -8.93 13.31
C ARG A 78 13.60 -8.68 11.82
N SER A 79 14.50 -9.48 11.24
CA SER A 79 14.74 -9.46 9.79
C SER A 79 13.48 -9.83 9.03
N SER A 80 13.13 -9.03 8.03
CA SER A 80 12.00 -9.32 7.15
C SER A 80 12.32 -10.33 6.05
N GLY A 81 13.59 -10.74 5.92
CA GLY A 81 14.08 -11.57 4.82
C GLY A 81 14.16 -10.85 3.47
N ASN A 82 13.86 -9.54 3.43
CA ASN A 82 13.94 -8.72 2.23
C ASN A 82 15.07 -7.70 2.33
N TYR A 83 15.69 -7.39 1.19
CA TYR A 83 16.74 -6.37 1.11
C TYR A 83 16.10 -5.03 0.73
N GLY A 84 16.26 -4.02 1.60
CA GLY A 84 15.75 -2.68 1.34
C GLY A 84 16.73 -1.93 0.46
N SER A 85 16.49 -1.88 -0.86
CA SER A 85 17.37 -1.18 -1.80
C SER A 85 17.58 0.29 -1.42
N ALA A 86 16.53 0.98 -0.95
CA ALA A 86 16.61 2.35 -0.47
C ALA A 86 17.40 2.51 0.84
N LEU A 87 17.50 1.46 1.66
CA LEU A 87 18.21 1.47 2.93
C LEU A 87 19.66 1.00 2.80
N GLY A 88 20.03 0.35 1.69
CA GLY A 88 21.35 -0.26 1.51
C GLY A 88 21.66 -1.41 2.48
N ARG A 89 20.65 -1.94 3.18
CA ARG A 89 20.81 -3.00 4.19
C ARG A 89 19.63 -3.98 4.18
N PRO A 90 19.77 -5.17 4.79
CA PRO A 90 18.63 -6.03 5.09
C PRO A 90 17.55 -5.25 5.85
N SER A 91 16.31 -5.35 5.37
CA SER A 91 15.15 -4.65 5.91
C SER A 91 14.63 -5.39 7.13
N THR A 92 14.28 -4.68 8.20
CA THR A 92 13.52 -5.24 9.32
C THR A 92 12.03 -5.33 8.97
N LEU A 93 11.24 -6.00 9.81
CA LEU A 93 9.77 -6.02 9.69
C LEU A 93 9.19 -4.60 9.88
N GLY A 94 9.78 -3.79 10.76
CA GLY A 94 9.38 -2.38 10.93
C GLY A 94 9.72 -1.49 9.74
N ASP A 95 10.89 -1.67 9.13
CA ASP A 95 11.27 -1.00 7.88
C ASP A 95 10.27 -1.35 6.76
N MET A 96 9.86 -2.62 6.70
CA MET A 96 8.89 -3.08 5.72
C MET A 96 7.49 -2.51 5.96
N LEU A 97 7.01 -2.53 7.21
CA LEU A 97 5.72 -1.95 7.58
C LEU A 97 5.65 -0.48 7.15
N THR A 98 6.72 0.27 7.40
CA THR A 98 6.86 1.67 6.99
C THR A 98 6.84 1.81 5.46
N GLY A 99 7.56 0.94 4.75
CA GLY A 99 7.58 0.93 3.29
C GLY A 99 6.21 0.63 2.66
N VAL A 100 5.48 -0.36 3.19
CA VAL A 100 4.13 -0.69 2.72
C VAL A 100 3.15 0.41 3.07
N ARG A 101 3.21 0.97 4.29
CA ARG A 101 2.41 2.15 4.66
C ARG A 101 2.60 3.27 3.65
N GLY A 102 3.85 3.56 3.27
CA GLY A 102 4.16 4.57 2.25
C GLY A 102 3.55 4.24 0.87
N LYS A 103 3.51 2.97 0.48
CA LYS A 103 2.88 2.54 -0.78
C LYS A 103 1.37 2.69 -0.78
N LEU A 104 0.71 2.38 0.34
CA LEU A 104 -0.76 2.46 0.46
C LEU A 104 -1.27 3.90 0.35
N HIS A 105 -0.51 4.89 0.84
CA HIS A 105 -0.89 6.31 0.78
C HIS A 105 -0.55 6.99 -0.56
N ARG A 106 0.16 6.32 -1.46
CA ARG A 106 0.54 6.87 -2.76
C ARG A 106 -0.52 6.57 -3.80
N ASN A 107 -0.66 7.46 -4.77
CA ASN A 107 -1.49 7.20 -5.94
C ASN A 107 -0.94 5.98 -6.72
N HIS A 108 -1.86 5.16 -7.20
CA HIS A 108 -1.55 3.98 -7.98
C HIS A 108 -0.94 4.42 -9.33
N PRO A 109 0.24 3.91 -9.72
CA PRO A 109 0.94 4.41 -10.92
C PRO A 109 0.19 4.11 -12.23
N VAL A 110 -0.55 3.01 -12.27
CA VAL A 110 -1.24 2.52 -13.49
C VAL A 110 -2.76 2.72 -13.47
N VAL A 111 -3.39 2.89 -12.31
CA VAL A 111 -4.86 2.99 -12.19
C VAL A 111 -5.19 4.43 -11.78
N PRO A 112 -5.66 5.28 -12.70
CA PRO A 112 -5.90 6.68 -12.41
C PRO A 112 -6.94 6.85 -11.30
N GLY A 113 -6.68 7.77 -10.36
CA GLY A 113 -7.61 8.07 -9.26
C GLY A 113 -7.68 7.05 -8.13
N ARG A 114 -6.98 5.91 -8.26
CA ARG A 114 -6.87 4.91 -7.20
C ARG A 114 -5.70 5.22 -6.25
N GLN A 115 -5.92 5.06 -4.95
CA GLN A 115 -4.86 5.05 -3.94
C GLN A 115 -4.36 3.63 -3.68
N GLY A 116 -3.09 3.52 -3.28
CA GLY A 116 -2.40 2.28 -2.99
C GLY A 116 -1.64 1.74 -4.18
N GLN A 117 -0.31 1.72 -4.07
CA GLN A 117 0.55 1.07 -5.05
C GLN A 117 0.58 -0.45 -4.85
N ASP A 118 0.91 -1.16 -5.93
CA ASP A 118 1.11 -2.61 -5.89
C ASP A 118 2.21 -2.98 -4.85
N VAL A 119 1.88 -3.92 -3.97
CA VAL A 119 2.79 -4.46 -2.94
C VAL A 119 3.42 -5.74 -3.47
N THR A 120 4.67 -6.05 -3.11
CA THR A 120 5.22 -7.34 -3.54
C THR A 120 4.56 -8.49 -2.76
N VAL A 121 4.48 -9.68 -3.36
CA VAL A 121 3.99 -10.89 -2.64
C VAL A 121 4.78 -11.09 -1.35
N LYS A 122 6.10 -10.92 -1.39
CA LYS A 122 6.97 -11.02 -0.21
C LYS A 122 6.65 -9.96 0.86
N GLN A 123 6.30 -8.73 0.46
CA GLN A 123 5.89 -7.69 1.40
C GLN A 123 4.58 -8.07 2.10
N LEU A 124 3.59 -8.57 1.33
CA LEU A 124 2.31 -8.99 1.87
C LEU A 124 2.46 -10.17 2.84
N GLU A 125 3.23 -11.20 2.46
CA GLU A 125 3.53 -12.35 3.33
C GLU A 125 4.24 -11.94 4.62
N SER A 126 5.18 -11.01 4.55
CA SER A 126 5.92 -10.56 5.72
C SER A 126 5.05 -9.71 6.65
N ILE A 127 4.10 -8.91 6.12
CA ILE A 127 3.09 -8.22 6.94
C ILE A 127 2.15 -9.23 7.59
N ASN A 128 1.72 -10.25 6.86
CA ASN A 128 0.87 -11.31 7.41
C ASN A 128 1.59 -12.09 8.53
N ARG A 129 2.89 -12.37 8.35
CA ARG A 129 3.73 -12.96 9.40
C ARG A 129 3.86 -12.05 10.63
N LEU A 130 3.99 -10.75 10.42
CA LEU A 130 4.01 -9.76 11.50
C LEU A 130 2.66 -9.74 12.24
N ALA A 131 1.54 -9.75 11.53
CA ALA A 131 0.20 -9.79 12.10
C ALA A 131 -0.01 -11.04 12.97
N MET A 132 0.37 -12.22 12.47
CA MET A 132 0.31 -13.47 13.25
C MET A 132 1.21 -13.44 14.48
N ALA A 133 2.43 -12.91 14.36
CA ALA A 133 3.35 -12.79 15.48
C ALA A 133 2.82 -11.83 16.56
N VAL A 134 2.19 -10.73 16.15
CA VAL A 134 1.55 -9.79 17.07
C VAL A 134 0.32 -10.40 17.73
N ASN A 135 -0.54 -11.10 16.98
CA ASN A 135 -1.69 -11.82 17.55
C ASN A 135 -1.27 -12.83 18.62
N GLY A 136 -0.12 -13.50 18.45
CA GLY A 136 0.44 -14.42 19.46
C GLY A 136 1.03 -13.73 20.70
N CYS A 137 1.19 -12.41 20.69
CA CYS A 137 1.65 -11.62 21.84
C CYS A 137 0.51 -10.88 22.55
N LEU A 138 -0.70 -10.86 21.98
CA LEU A 138 -1.89 -10.33 22.63
C LEU A 138 -2.44 -11.37 23.63
N PRO A 139 -3.08 -10.94 24.73
CA PRO A 139 -3.73 -11.86 25.67
C PRO A 139 -4.89 -12.62 25.00
N GLU A 140 -5.29 -13.78 25.58
CA GLU A 140 -6.18 -14.74 24.90
C GLU A 140 -7.54 -14.18 24.47
N ASP A 141 -8.04 -13.15 25.16
CA ASP A 141 -9.30 -12.48 24.85
C ASP A 141 -9.23 -11.61 23.57
N ASP A 142 -8.03 -11.29 23.07
CA ASP A 142 -7.77 -10.46 21.89
C ASP A 142 -7.14 -11.24 20.72
N HIS A 143 -7.09 -12.57 20.79
CA HIS A 143 -6.63 -13.39 19.66
C HIS A 143 -7.62 -13.26 18.49
N ASN A 144 -7.10 -12.84 17.31
CA ASN A 144 -7.82 -12.47 16.07
C ASN A 144 -8.20 -10.99 15.89
N VAL A 145 -7.65 -10.06 16.68
CA VAL A 145 -7.83 -8.62 16.39
C VAL A 145 -7.27 -8.23 15.01
N LEU A 146 -6.13 -8.81 14.59
CA LEU A 146 -5.53 -8.53 13.29
C LEU A 146 -5.93 -9.58 12.25
N LYS A 147 -6.73 -9.17 11.26
CA LYS A 147 -7.07 -9.99 10.09
C LYS A 147 -5.90 -10.05 9.11
N VAL A 148 -5.62 -11.25 8.62
CA VAL A 148 -4.58 -11.50 7.62
C VAL A 148 -5.16 -11.27 6.23
N VAL A 149 -4.47 -10.53 5.38
CA VAL A 149 -4.92 -10.25 4.01
C VAL A 149 -4.61 -11.46 3.12
N PRO A 150 -5.56 -11.97 2.32
CA PRO A 150 -5.34 -13.14 1.48
C PRO A 150 -4.22 -12.87 0.46
N VAL A 151 -3.27 -13.80 0.39
CA VAL A 151 -2.24 -13.77 -0.66
C VAL A 151 -2.80 -14.54 -1.86
N PRO A 152 -3.06 -13.88 -3.00
CA PRO A 152 -3.58 -14.58 -4.17
C PRO A 152 -2.61 -15.67 -4.62
N LYS A 153 -3.17 -16.85 -4.92
CA LYS A 153 -2.40 -17.97 -5.48
C LYS A 153 -2.23 -17.74 -6.98
N ARG A 154 -1.09 -18.20 -7.51
CA ARG A 154 -0.85 -18.25 -8.96
C ARG A 154 -1.81 -19.20 -9.65
#